data_AF-A0A382FJH8-F1
#
_entry.id   AF-A0A382FJH8-F1
#
_cell.length_a   1.000
_cell.length_b   1.000
_cell.length_c   1.000
_cell.angle_alpha   90.00
_cell.angle_beta   90.00
_cell.angle_gamma   90.00
#
_symmetry.space_group_name_H-M   'P 1'
#
loop_
_entity.id
_entity.type
_entity.pdbx_description
1 polymer ?
#
loop_
_entity_poly.entity_id
_entity_poly.type
_entity_poly.pdbx_seq_one_letter_code
_entity_poly.pdbx_strand_id
1 'polypeptide(L)' 'VKNIGLFCKQRPTVDQKVVSDLVQWLRTQDCNLYMDRNTAELIGETAPCSQEEIPTRSDLLIVL' A
#
# COMPACT_ATOMS: atom_id res chain seq x y z
N VAL A 1 6.28 14.42 5.74
CA VAL A 1 5.97 12.98 5.57
C VAL A 1 4.59 12.62 6.10
N LYS A 2 3.68 12.16 5.23
CA LYS A 2 2.38 11.57 5.61
C LYS A 2 2.48 10.05 5.59
N ASN A 3 1.76 9.37 6.47
CA ASN A 3 1.70 7.91 6.51
C ASN A 3 0.44 7.42 5.79
N ILE A 4 0.63 6.59 4.77
CA ILE A 4 -0.46 6.09 3.92
C ILE A 4 -0.53 4.57 4.05
N GLY A 5 -1.71 4.07 4.39
CA GLY A 5 -2.03 2.66 4.34
C GLY A 5 -2.63 2.31 2.99
N LEU A 6 -2.13 1.26 2.33
CA LEU A 6 -2.60 0.81 1.02
C LEU A 6 -3.02 -0.66 1.09
N PHE A 7 -4.23 -0.93 0.60
CA PHE A 7 -4.80 -2.27 0.47
C PHE A 7 -5.26 -2.52 -0.97
N CYS A 8 -5.00 -3.71 -1.49
CA CYS A 8 -5.51 -4.17 -2.78
C CYS A 8 -6.46 -5.35 -2.57
N LYS A 9 -7.67 -5.25 -3.11
CA LYS A 9 -8.62 -6.37 -3.13
C LYS A 9 -8.11 -7.45 -4.08
N GLN A 10 -8.20 -8.71 -3.63
CA GLN A 10 -7.80 -9.86 -4.43
C GLN A 10 -8.77 -10.17 -5.57
N ARG A 11 -10.01 -9.62 -5.54
CA ARG A 11 -11.07 -9.91 -6.54
C ARG A 11 -11.95 -8.69 -6.83
N PRO A 12 -12.07 -8.25 -8.10
CA PRO A 12 -11.18 -8.61 -9.21
C PRO A 12 -9.73 -8.22 -8.86
N THR A 13 -8.75 -8.97 -9.36
CA THR A 13 -7.33 -8.65 -9.12
C THR A 13 -7.04 -7.27 -9.70
N VAL A 14 -6.58 -6.34 -8.87
CA VAL A 14 -6.08 -5.04 -9.32
C VAL A 14 -4.82 -5.27 -10.15
N ASP A 15 -4.71 -4.58 -11.29
CA ASP A 15 -3.52 -4.65 -12.14
C ASP A 15 -2.29 -4.19 -11.34
N GLN A 16 -1.28 -5.05 -11.26
CA GLN A 16 0.01 -4.78 -10.61
C GLN A 16 0.62 -3.45 -11.05
N LYS A 17 0.44 -3.06 -12.32
CA LYS A 17 0.96 -1.81 -12.85
C LYS A 17 0.32 -0.60 -12.17
N VAL A 18 -1.00 -0.63 -11.96
CA VAL A 18 -1.72 0.47 -11.29
C VAL A 18 -1.22 0.65 -9.86
N VAL A 19 -1.00 -0.47 -9.15
CA VAL A 19 -0.49 -0.44 -7.77
C VAL A 19 0.95 0.07 -7.74
N SER A 20 1.79 -0.41 -8.65
CA SER A 20 3.19 0.03 -8.78
C SER A 20 3.29 1.52 -9.07
N ASP A 21 2.51 2.03 -10.03
CA ASP A 21 2.51 3.44 -10.42
C ASP A 21 2.05 4.33 -9.26
N LEU A 22 1.01 3.92 -8.52
CA LEU A 22 0.55 4.66 -7.34
C LEU A 22 1.60 4.69 -6.23
N VAL A 23 2.22 3.54 -5.94
CA VAL A 23 3.25 3.43 -4.90
C VAL A 23 4.45 4.30 -5.23
N GLN A 24 4.92 4.27 -6.48
CA GLN A 24 5.99 5.15 -6.93
C GLN A 24 5.59 6.61 -6.79
N TRP A 25 4.40 6.99 -7.25
CA TRP A 25 3.92 8.37 -7.15
C TRP A 25 3.87 8.84 -5.70
N LEU A 26 3.29 8.06 -4.78
CA LEU A 26 3.22 8.41 -3.35
C LEU A 26 4.61 8.59 -2.72
N ARG A 27 5.59 7.78 -3.11
CA ARG A 27 6.99 7.95 -2.67
C ARG A 27 7.60 9.26 -3.16
N THR A 28 7.32 9.68 -4.41
CA THR A 28 7.76 11.00 -4.90
C THR A 28 7.16 12.17 -4.13
N GLN A 29 6.01 11.94 -3.48
CA GLN A 29 5.34 12.94 -2.64
C GLN A 29 5.81 12.91 -1.18
N ASP A 30 6.92 12.24 -0.86
CA ASP A 30 7.44 12.10 0.51
C ASP A 30 6.40 11.47 1.46
N CYS A 31 5.73 10.40 1.02
CA CYS A 31 4.81 9.62 1.84
C CYS A 31 5.45 8.30 2.30
N ASN A 32 5.24 7.96 3.58
CA ASN A 32 5.51 6.62 4.09
C ASN A 32 4.37 5.69 3.70
N LEU A 33 4.69 4.46 3.31
CA LEU A 33 3.70 3.47 2.88
C LEU A 33 3.68 2.27 3.81
N TYR A 34 2.48 1.88 4.22
CA TYR A 34 2.18 0.66 4.95
C TYR A 34 1.23 -0.20 4.12
N MET A 35 1.60 -1.45 3.89
CA MET A 35 0.87 -2.38 3.02
C MET A 35 0.70 -3.70 3.76
N ASP A 36 -0.43 -4.37 3.54
CA ASP A 36 -0.59 -5.75 3.96
C ASP A 36 0.26 -6.67 3.07
N ARG A 37 0.46 -7.91 3.51
CA ARG A 37 1.27 -8.89 2.77
C ARG A 37 0.81 -9.05 1.32
N ASN A 38 -0.50 -9.12 1.08
CA ASN A 38 -0.99 -9.35 -0.28
C ASN A 38 -0.67 -8.19 -1.22
N THR A 39 -0.85 -6.96 -0.74
CA THR A 39 -0.55 -5.75 -1.52
C THR A 39 0.96 -5.61 -1.77
N ALA A 40 1.78 -5.89 -0.76
CA ALA A 40 3.23 -5.84 -0.90
C ALA A 40 3.74 -6.90 -1.89
N GLU A 41 3.25 -8.14 -1.79
CA GLU A 41 3.60 -9.23 -2.70
C GLU A 41 3.20 -8.94 -4.16
N LEU A 42 2.08 -8.24 -4.37
CA LEU A 42 1.62 -7.86 -5.71
C LEU A 42 2.65 -7.00 -6.45
N ILE A 43 3.43 -6.19 -5.74
CA ILE A 43 4.48 -5.34 -6.32
C ILE A 43 5.91 -5.85 -6.04
N GLY A 44 6.04 -7.08 -5.52
CA GLY A 44 7.34 -7.69 -5.22
C GLY A 44 8.07 -7.11 -4.00
N GLU A 45 7.33 -6.49 -3.08
CA GLU A 45 7.87 -5.92 -1.84
C GLU A 45 7.48 -6.74 -0.61
N THR A 46 8.11 -6.44 0.53
CA THR A 46 7.78 -7.05 1.82
C THR A 46 6.88 -6.13 2.64
N ALA A 47 5.89 -6.70 3.31
CA ALA A 47 5.03 -5.95 4.21
C ALA A 47 5.83 -5.49 5.44
N PRO A 48 5.88 -4.18 5.73
CA PRO A 48 6.67 -3.62 6.84
C PRO A 48 6.00 -3.84 8.21
N CYS A 49 4.72 -4.20 8.25
CA CYS A 49 3.96 -4.42 9.48
C CYS A 49 2.78 -5.38 9.23
N SER A 50 2.12 -5.79 10.31
CA SER A 50 0.87 -6.57 10.21
C SER A 50 -0.29 -5.71 9.71
N GLN A 51 -1.32 -6.34 9.14
CA GLN A 51 -2.48 -5.64 8.58
C GLN A 51 -3.23 -4.83 9.64
N GLU A 52 -3.30 -5.34 10.87
CA GLU A 52 -3.98 -4.75 12.01
C GLU A 52 -3.30 -3.44 12.47
N GLU A 53 -2.00 -3.30 12.23
CA GLU A 53 -1.24 -2.10 12.59
C GLU A 53 -1.43 -0.96 11.59
N ILE A 54 -1.75 -1.25 10.33
CA ILE A 54 -1.80 -0.27 9.24
C ILE A 54 -2.77 0.89 9.56
N PRO A 55 -4.02 0.68 9.99
CA PRO A 55 -4.93 1.78 10.29
C PRO A 55 -4.43 2.69 11.41
N THR A 56 -3.77 2.14 12.43
CA THR A 56 -3.28 2.92 13.58
C THR A 56 -2.06 3.78 13.25
N ARG A 57 -1.32 3.42 12.20
CA ARG A 57 -0.10 4.10 11.76
C ARG A 57 -0.34 5.07 10.60
N SER A 58 -1.52 5.04 10.00
CA SER A 58 -1.83 5.76 8.75
C SER A 58 -2.69 6.99 9.00
N ASP A 59 -2.34 8.10 8.36
CA ASP A 59 -3.15 9.32 8.29
C ASP A 59 -4.29 9.19 7.26
N LEU A 60 -4.09 8.32 6.26
CA LEU A 60 -5.05 8.02 5.19
C LEU A 60 -4.96 6.54 4.79
N LEU A 61 -6.12 5.94 4.51
CA LEU A 61 -6.22 4.61 3.92
C LEU A 61 -6.70 4.71 2.47
N ILE A 62 -6.02 4.01 1.57
CA ILE A 62 -6.38 3.85 0.18
C ILE A 62 -6.68 2.36 -0.05
N VAL A 63 -7.83 2.07 -0.67
CA VAL A 63 -8.24 0.72 -1.02
C VAL A 63 -8.52 0.67 -2.51
N LEU A 64 -7.80 -0.20 -3.22
CA LEU A 64 -7.96 -0.47 -4.65
C LEU A 64 -8.70 -1.78 -4.86
#